data_AF-A0A9Q3ILL4-F1
#
_entry.id   AF-A0A9Q3ILL4-F1
#
_cell.length_a   1.000
_cell.length_b   1.000
_cell.length_c   1.000
_cell.angle_alpha   90.00
_cell.angle_beta   90.00
_cell.angle_gamma   90.00
#
_symmetry.space_group_name_H-M   'P 1'
#
loop_
_entity.id
_entity.type
_entity.pdbx_description
1 polymer ?
#
loop_
_entity_poly.entity_id
_entity_poly.type
_entity_poly.pdbx_seq_one_letter_code
_entity_poly.pdbx_strand_id
1 'polypeptide(L)'
;MPKASQRLPLLQTLNSLQFINALSSDSDSDIQEDIILLDMIISQRYINPCKRYSSHYMYTMNYLQTLSSEKFQQLCRTTHESFEKLVAQIQADKTFQNSSQNKQHNPAIQLAVALSRLGSNGNGAALGKIGMLFVISHGAIVLYTQRVIQILMKLKHKVIVWPTIEQQREMSQVMQAEGFPGCI
;
A
#
# COMPACT_ATOMS: atom_id res chain seq x y z
N MET A 1 -1.69 1.67 -18.79
CA MET A 1 -0.90 0.42 -18.86
C MET A 1 0.11 0.41 -17.72
N PRO A 2 0.27 -0.67 -16.93
CA PRO A 2 1.34 -0.73 -15.94
C PRO A 2 2.69 -0.66 -16.66
N LYS A 3 3.59 0.20 -16.20
CA LYS A 3 4.96 0.26 -16.73
C LYS A 3 5.64 -1.09 -16.48
N ALA A 4 6.11 -1.73 -17.55
CA ALA A 4 6.93 -2.93 -17.42
C ALA A 4 8.20 -2.59 -16.62
N SER A 5 8.57 -3.45 -15.67
CA SER A 5 9.76 -3.25 -14.84
C SER A 5 11.01 -3.42 -15.68
N GLN A 6 11.75 -2.34 -15.93
CA GLN A 6 13.05 -2.39 -16.58
C GLN A 6 14.13 -3.03 -15.70
N ARG A 7 13.90 -3.09 -14.37
CA ARG A 7 14.84 -3.69 -13.41
C ARG A 7 14.81 -5.22 -13.44
N LEU A 8 13.63 -5.83 -13.66
CA LEU A 8 13.49 -7.28 -13.65
C LEU A 8 14.39 -8.00 -14.68
N PRO A 9 14.42 -7.59 -15.97
CA PRO A 9 15.33 -8.22 -16.94
C PRO A 9 16.79 -7.99 -16.57
N LEU A 10 17.16 -6.82 -16.04
CA LEU A 10 18.53 -6.56 -15.57
C LEU A 10 18.95 -7.51 -14.46
N LEU A 11 18.08 -7.79 -13.47
CA LEU A 11 18.36 -8.76 -12.42
C LEU A 11 18.54 -10.18 -12.97
N GLN A 12 17.72 -10.57 -13.95
CA GLN A 12 17.85 -11.87 -14.61
C GLN A 12 19.18 -11.97 -15.38
N THR A 13 19.57 -10.93 -16.11
CA THR A 13 20.85 -10.86 -16.82
C THR A 13 22.03 -10.93 -15.84
N LEU A 14 21.99 -10.18 -14.73
CA LEU A 14 23.05 -10.19 -13.72
C LEU A 14 23.22 -11.57 -13.07
N ASN A 15 22.11 -12.25 -12.70
CA ASN A 15 22.17 -13.62 -12.19
C ASN A 15 22.76 -14.61 -13.22
N SER A 16 22.45 -14.40 -14.50
CA SER A 16 22.98 -15.23 -15.59
C SER A 16 24.48 -15.02 -15.75
N LEU A 17 24.96 -13.78 -15.69
CA LEU A 17 26.37 -13.43 -15.76
C LEU A 17 27.15 -13.94 -14.55
N GLN A 18 26.56 -13.93 -13.35
CA GLN A 18 27.16 -14.52 -12.15
C GLN A 18 27.47 -16.02 -12.35
N PHE A 19 26.50 -16.77 -12.89
CA PHE A 19 26.67 -18.18 -13.16
C PHE A 19 27.78 -18.45 -14.19
N ILE A 20 27.87 -17.62 -15.22
CA ILE A 20 28.91 -17.72 -16.24
C ILE A 20 30.30 -17.38 -15.67
N ASN A 21 30.42 -16.30 -14.89
CA ASN A 21 31.69 -15.86 -14.30
C ASN A 21 32.25 -16.91 -13.32
N ALA A 22 31.37 -17.52 -12.51
CA ALA A 22 31.75 -18.61 -11.61
C ALA A 22 32.27 -19.87 -12.34
N LEU A 23 31.90 -20.06 -13.61
CA LEU A 23 32.37 -21.17 -14.44
C LEU A 23 33.66 -20.87 -15.22
N SER A 24 34.08 -19.59 -15.30
CA SER A 24 35.15 -19.15 -16.21
C SER A 24 36.34 -18.45 -15.54
N SER A 25 36.30 -18.17 -14.23
CA SER A 25 37.43 -17.61 -13.49
C SER A 25 38.27 -18.69 -12.81
N ASP A 26 39.60 -18.59 -12.96
CA ASP A 26 40.59 -19.51 -12.39
C ASP A 26 41.07 -19.12 -10.96
N SER A 27 40.60 -17.98 -10.43
CA SER A 27 40.98 -17.44 -9.10
C SER A 27 39.78 -17.35 -8.16
N ASP A 28 39.76 -18.16 -7.10
CA ASP A 28 38.64 -18.26 -6.13
C ASP A 28 38.40 -16.97 -5.31
N SER A 29 39.43 -16.14 -5.07
CA SER A 29 39.30 -14.92 -4.23
C SER A 29 38.45 -13.83 -4.88
N ASP A 30 38.66 -13.60 -6.18
CA ASP A 30 38.04 -12.48 -6.91
C ASP A 30 36.57 -12.80 -7.23
N ILE A 31 36.28 -14.09 -7.46
CA ILE A 31 34.91 -14.61 -7.62
C ILE A 31 34.09 -14.36 -6.34
N GLN A 32 34.68 -14.59 -5.17
CA GLN A 32 34.00 -14.44 -3.89
C GLN A 32 33.61 -12.98 -3.62
N GLU A 33 34.50 -12.02 -3.90
CA GLU A 33 34.23 -10.58 -3.73
C GLU A 33 33.14 -10.09 -4.68
N ASP A 34 33.20 -10.49 -5.96
CA ASP A 34 32.20 -10.14 -6.97
C ASP A 34 30.81 -10.69 -6.63
N ILE A 35 30.74 -11.92 -6.11
CA ILE A 35 29.49 -12.55 -5.65
C ILE A 35 28.89 -11.76 -4.50
N ILE A 36 29.70 -11.37 -3.51
CA ILE A 36 29.23 -10.59 -2.35
C ILE A 36 28.72 -9.22 -2.78
N LEU A 37 29.44 -8.54 -3.69
CA LEU A 37 29.03 -7.24 -4.22
C LEU A 37 27.71 -7.36 -5.00
N LEU A 38 27.57 -8.39 -5.83
CA LEU A 38 26.38 -8.58 -6.64
C LEU A 38 25.16 -8.92 -5.78
N ASP A 39 25.31 -9.78 -4.77
CA ASP A 39 24.25 -10.09 -3.81
C ASP A 39 23.80 -8.83 -3.05
N MET A 40 24.74 -7.96 -2.68
CA MET A 40 24.45 -6.67 -2.07
C MET A 40 23.62 -5.76 -3.00
N ILE A 41 23.97 -5.69 -4.30
CA ILE A 41 23.25 -4.88 -5.30
C ILE A 41 21.85 -5.44 -5.58
N ILE A 42 21.71 -6.76 -5.70
CA ILE A 42 20.43 -7.43 -5.95
C ILE A 42 19.49 -7.25 -4.77
N SER A 43 20.02 -7.35 -3.55
CA SER A 43 19.29 -7.17 -2.29
C SER A 43 18.73 -5.75 -2.14
N GLN A 44 19.41 -4.73 -2.67
CA GLN A 44 19.03 -3.34 -2.51
C GLN A 44 18.16 -2.79 -3.65
N ARG A 45 17.04 -2.15 -3.31
CA ARG A 45 16.17 -1.49 -4.31
C ARG A 45 16.83 -0.29 -4.99
N TYR A 46 17.71 0.41 -4.28
CA TYR A 46 18.44 1.58 -4.78
C TYR A 46 19.89 1.46 -4.34
N ILE A 47 20.83 1.66 -5.26
CA ILE A 47 22.28 1.65 -4.98
C ILE A 47 22.65 2.82 -4.06
N ASN A 48 22.05 3.98 -4.32
CA ASN A 48 22.23 5.14 -3.48
C ASN A 48 21.10 5.24 -2.46
N PRO A 49 21.40 5.56 -1.18
CA PRO A 49 20.36 5.83 -0.21
C PRO A 49 19.50 7.02 -0.66
N CYS A 50 18.18 6.85 -0.67
CA CYS A 50 17.28 7.96 -0.91
C CYS A 50 17.46 8.99 0.21
N LYS A 51 17.67 10.27 -0.13
CA LYS A 51 17.64 11.36 0.84
C LYS A 51 16.29 11.32 1.57
N ARG A 52 16.31 11.03 2.86
CA ARG A 52 15.12 11.10 3.70
C ARG A 52 14.90 12.56 4.04
N TYR A 53 13.76 13.10 3.64
CA TYR A 53 13.31 14.36 4.21
C TYR A 53 12.96 14.10 5.67
N SER A 54 13.64 14.80 6.58
CA SER A 54 13.26 14.80 8.00
C SER A 54 11.92 15.52 8.12
N SER A 55 10.83 14.75 8.13
CA SER A 55 9.50 15.26 8.45
C SER A 55 9.24 14.96 9.91
N HIS A 56 8.82 15.97 10.68
CA HIS A 56 8.37 15.79 12.06
C HIS A 56 7.06 14.99 12.16
N TYR A 57 6.35 14.82 11.05
CA TYR A 57 5.11 14.06 10.97
C TYR A 57 5.41 12.71 10.31
N MET A 58 5.57 11.67 11.12
CA MET A 58 5.68 10.30 10.64
C MET A 58 4.52 9.49 11.20
N TYR A 59 3.48 9.30 10.39
CA TYR A 59 2.39 8.38 10.69
C TYR A 59 2.87 6.93 10.52
N THR A 60 3.73 6.50 11.45
CA THR A 60 4.07 5.09 11.66
C THR A 60 2.87 4.32 12.20
N MET A 61 2.95 2.99 12.19
CA MET A 61 1.88 2.15 12.74
C MET A 61 1.62 2.47 14.22
N ASN A 62 2.70 2.61 14.99
CA ASN A 62 2.62 2.95 16.41
C ASN A 62 1.96 4.31 16.59
N TYR A 63 2.33 5.30 15.78
CA TYR A 63 1.72 6.63 15.85
C TYR A 63 0.23 6.59 15.51
N LEU A 64 -0.17 5.86 14.45
CA LEU A 64 -1.58 5.69 14.09
C LEU A 64 -2.40 5.17 15.26
N GLN A 65 -1.90 4.16 15.98
CA GLN A 65 -2.58 3.57 17.15
C GLN A 65 -2.70 4.54 18.33
N THR A 66 -1.76 5.49 18.47
CA THR A 66 -1.83 6.50 19.55
C THR A 66 -2.77 7.67 19.26
N LEU A 67 -3.31 7.79 18.04
CA LEU A 67 -4.21 8.88 17.68
C LEU A 67 -5.56 8.74 18.42
N SER A 68 -6.08 9.88 18.90
CA SER A 68 -7.46 9.96 19.36
C SER A 68 -8.43 9.57 18.23
N SER A 69 -9.61 9.07 18.60
CA SER A 69 -10.63 8.62 17.65
C SER A 69 -10.97 9.70 16.61
N GLU A 70 -11.08 10.96 17.03
CA GLU A 70 -11.36 12.11 16.16
C GLU A 70 -10.25 12.33 15.12
N LYS A 71 -8.98 12.34 15.55
CA LYS A 71 -7.83 12.56 14.66
C LYS A 71 -7.66 11.39 13.71
N PHE A 72 -7.86 10.16 14.20
CA PHE A 72 -7.81 8.96 13.38
C PHE A 72 -8.91 8.97 12.32
N GLN A 73 -10.14 9.32 12.71
CA GLN A 73 -11.26 9.42 11.78
C GLN A 73 -11.07 10.56 10.77
N GLN A 74 -10.48 11.69 11.18
CA GLN A 74 -10.15 12.77 10.25
C GLN A 74 -9.11 12.31 9.21
N LEU A 75 -8.13 11.51 9.62
CA LEU A 75 -7.08 10.99 8.75
C LEU A 75 -7.56 9.87 7.84
N CYS A 76 -8.17 8.82 8.40
CA CYS A 76 -8.51 7.58 7.70
C CYS A 76 -9.98 7.52 7.25
N ARG A 77 -10.82 8.50 7.63
CA ARG A 77 -12.27 8.54 7.36
C ARG A 77 -13.06 7.34 7.89
N THR A 78 -12.52 6.66 8.88
CA THR A 78 -13.12 5.48 9.53
C THR A 78 -12.73 5.44 11.00
N THR A 79 -13.42 4.62 11.79
CA THR A 79 -13.02 4.31 13.17
C THR A 79 -11.82 3.36 13.21
N HIS A 80 -11.08 3.36 14.32
CA HIS A 80 -10.00 2.40 14.59
C HIS A 80 -10.47 0.96 14.44
N GLU A 81 -11.60 0.61 15.05
CA GLU A 81 -12.15 -0.74 15.02
C GLU A 81 -12.45 -1.22 13.58
N SER A 82 -13.13 -0.39 12.79
CA SER A 82 -13.45 -0.74 11.40
C SER A 82 -12.19 -0.85 10.54
N PHE A 83 -11.20 0.00 10.82
CA PHE A 83 -9.91 -0.05 10.15
C PHE A 83 -9.16 -1.36 10.45
N GLU A 84 -9.05 -1.75 11.72
CA GLU A 84 -8.39 -3.01 12.12
C GLU A 84 -9.09 -4.24 11.54
N LYS A 85 -10.43 -4.27 11.56
CA LYS A 85 -11.22 -5.31 10.90
C LYS A 85 -10.91 -5.40 9.41
N LEU A 86 -10.82 -4.26 8.73
CA LEU A 86 -10.48 -4.24 7.30
C LEU A 86 -9.04 -4.70 7.05
N VAL A 87 -8.07 -4.28 7.86
CA VAL A 87 -6.68 -4.75 7.78
C VAL A 87 -6.60 -6.27 7.93
N ALA A 88 -7.29 -6.84 8.92
CA ALA A 88 -7.32 -8.28 9.16
C ALA A 88 -7.88 -9.06 7.96
N GLN A 89 -8.85 -8.50 7.23
CA GLN A 89 -9.42 -9.12 6.04
C GLN A 89 -8.49 -9.08 4.82
N ILE A 90 -7.70 -8.01 4.67
CA ILE A 90 -6.90 -7.78 3.45
C ILE A 90 -5.45 -8.26 3.56
N GLN A 91 -4.90 -8.37 4.78
CA GLN A 91 -3.46 -8.60 5.00
C GLN A 91 -2.91 -9.89 4.36
N ALA A 92 -3.76 -10.91 4.19
CA ALA A 92 -3.36 -12.20 3.61
C ALA A 92 -3.41 -12.22 2.07
N ASP A 93 -3.96 -11.19 1.42
CA ASP A 93 -4.09 -11.17 -0.05
C ASP A 93 -2.71 -10.97 -0.72
N LYS A 94 -2.50 -11.67 -1.84
CA LYS A 94 -1.27 -11.61 -2.64
C LYS A 94 -0.89 -10.21 -3.10
N THR A 95 -1.86 -9.29 -3.21
CA THR A 95 -1.63 -7.88 -3.56
C THR A 95 -0.76 -7.17 -2.50
N PHE A 96 -0.78 -7.67 -1.26
CA PHE A 96 0.06 -7.22 -0.17
C PHE A 96 1.33 -8.05 0.05
N GLN A 97 1.62 -8.98 -0.86
CA GLN A 97 2.84 -9.78 -0.88
C GLN A 97 3.71 -9.35 -2.07
N ASN A 98 5.02 -9.50 -1.95
CA ASN A 98 5.97 -9.20 -3.02
C ASN A 98 6.96 -10.34 -3.15
N SER A 99 7.21 -10.76 -4.38
CA SER A 99 8.21 -11.79 -4.74
C SER A 99 9.64 -11.22 -4.80
N SER A 100 9.95 -10.20 -3.99
CA SER A 100 11.28 -9.59 -3.95
C SER A 100 11.92 -9.80 -2.59
N GLN A 101 13.25 -9.76 -2.53
CA GLN A 101 14.02 -9.81 -1.28
C GLN A 101 13.77 -8.59 -0.35
N ASN A 102 13.14 -7.53 -0.86
CA ASN A 102 12.82 -6.35 -0.07
C ASN A 102 11.49 -6.52 0.70
N LYS A 103 11.52 -6.23 2.01
CA LYS A 103 10.35 -6.27 2.87
C LYS A 103 9.25 -5.34 2.35
N GLN A 104 8.06 -5.89 2.16
CA GLN A 104 6.88 -5.10 1.82
C GLN A 104 6.41 -4.28 3.02
N HIS A 105 6.00 -3.04 2.78
CA HIS A 105 5.42 -2.17 3.79
C HIS A 105 4.14 -2.76 4.37
N ASN A 106 3.91 -2.55 5.68
CA ASN A 106 2.75 -3.06 6.40
C ASN A 106 1.42 -2.71 5.67
N PRO A 107 0.51 -3.68 5.41
CA PRO A 107 -0.79 -3.45 4.76
C PRO A 107 -1.62 -2.35 5.44
N ALA A 108 -1.57 -2.24 6.77
CA ALA A 108 -2.26 -1.19 7.52
C ALA A 108 -1.80 0.21 7.08
N ILE A 109 -0.50 0.41 6.88
CA ILE A 109 0.01 1.71 6.44
C ILE A 109 -0.40 1.99 4.98
N GLN A 110 -0.36 0.97 4.12
CA GLN A 110 -0.84 1.12 2.74
C GLN A 110 -2.31 1.52 2.72
N LEU A 111 -3.13 0.93 3.60
CA LEU A 111 -4.54 1.27 3.78
C LEU A 111 -4.72 2.69 4.31
N ALA A 112 -4.01 3.09 5.36
CA ALA A 112 -4.10 4.45 5.93
C ALA A 112 -3.74 5.53 4.90
N VAL A 113 -2.68 5.31 4.11
CA VAL A 113 -2.28 6.21 3.02
C VAL A 113 -3.39 6.33 1.97
N ALA A 114 -3.94 5.19 1.54
CA ALA A 114 -4.98 5.18 0.52
C ALA A 114 -6.26 5.87 1.01
N LEU A 115 -6.71 5.56 2.23
CA LEU A 115 -7.90 6.17 2.83
C LEU A 115 -7.72 7.67 3.06
N SER A 116 -6.56 8.10 3.55
CA SER A 116 -6.25 9.52 3.71
C SER A 116 -6.27 10.28 2.39
N ARG A 117 -5.75 9.66 1.32
CA ARG A 117 -5.79 10.24 -0.02
C ARG A 117 -7.21 10.28 -0.59
N LEU A 118 -7.98 9.19 -0.48
CA LEU A 118 -9.36 9.09 -1.00
C LEU A 118 -10.33 9.98 -0.20
N GLY A 119 -10.05 10.20 1.08
CA GLY A 119 -10.81 11.08 1.96
C GLY A 119 -10.42 12.56 1.88
N SER A 120 -9.52 12.93 0.97
CA SER A 120 -9.05 14.30 0.77
C SER A 120 -9.46 14.80 -0.61
N ASN A 121 -9.75 16.10 -0.74
CA ASN A 121 -10.13 16.73 -2.01
C ASN A 121 -9.13 17.81 -2.43
N GLY A 122 -9.06 18.06 -3.75
CA GLY A 122 -8.21 19.08 -4.34
C GLY A 122 -6.75 18.97 -3.90
N ASN A 123 -6.19 20.06 -3.40
CA ASN A 123 -4.80 20.12 -2.92
C ASN A 123 -4.52 19.20 -1.72
N GLY A 124 -5.54 18.73 -1.00
CA GLY A 124 -5.39 17.77 0.09
C GLY A 124 -4.97 16.37 -0.39
N ALA A 125 -5.45 15.95 -1.57
CA ALA A 125 -5.10 14.66 -2.17
C ALA A 125 -3.79 14.68 -2.99
N ALA A 126 -3.11 15.84 -3.03
CA ALA A 126 -1.86 16.00 -3.75
C ALA A 126 -0.79 15.06 -3.18
N LEU A 127 -0.05 14.40 -4.08
CA LEU A 127 0.97 13.41 -3.70
C LEU A 127 2.04 13.99 -2.78
N GLY A 128 2.41 15.27 -2.97
CA GLY A 128 3.36 15.96 -2.10
C GLY A 128 2.86 16.07 -0.65
N LYS A 129 1.58 16.43 -0.44
CA LYS A 129 1.02 16.55 0.92
C LYS A 129 0.96 15.19 1.61
N ILE A 130 0.44 14.17 0.93
CA ILE A 130 0.38 12.80 1.46
C ILE A 130 1.79 12.25 1.71
N GLY A 131 2.74 12.54 0.81
CA GLY A 131 4.13 12.13 0.94
C GLY A 131 4.84 12.75 2.13
N MET A 132 4.58 14.03 2.42
CA MET A 132 5.08 14.69 3.63
C MET A 132 4.45 14.14 4.90
N LEU A 133 3.16 13.81 4.85
CA LEU A 133 2.39 13.29 5.99
C LEU A 133 2.86 11.89 6.41
N PHE A 134 3.04 10.99 5.45
CA PHE A 134 3.43 9.60 5.72
C PHE A 134 4.92 9.32 5.53
N VAL A 135 5.71 10.30 5.09
CA VAL A 135 7.15 10.19 4.79
C VAL A 135 7.43 9.09 3.76
N ILE A 136 6.67 9.10 2.67
CA ILE A 136 6.75 8.11 1.60
C ILE A 136 6.88 8.78 0.23
N SER A 137 7.46 8.06 -0.73
CA SER A 137 7.64 8.57 -2.09
C SER A 137 6.32 8.61 -2.87
N HIS A 138 6.22 9.52 -3.84
CA HIS A 138 5.03 9.65 -4.70
C HIS A 138 4.62 8.34 -5.37
N GLY A 139 5.61 7.56 -5.86
CA GLY A 139 5.36 6.26 -6.47
C GLY A 139 4.74 5.25 -5.49
N ALA A 140 5.17 5.27 -4.22
CA ALA A 140 4.59 4.42 -3.18
C ALA A 140 3.13 4.79 -2.89
N ILE A 141 2.80 6.09 -2.82
CA ILE A 141 1.42 6.56 -2.60
C ILE A 141 0.49 6.05 -3.70
N VAL A 142 0.88 6.21 -4.96
CA VAL A 142 0.09 5.75 -6.12
C VAL A 142 -0.08 4.23 -6.06
N LEU A 143 1.01 3.49 -5.81
CA LEU A 143 1.01 2.03 -5.71
C LEU A 143 0.08 1.55 -4.57
N TYR A 144 0.18 2.14 -3.38
CA TYR A 144 -0.64 1.77 -2.23
C TYR A 144 -2.12 2.05 -2.50
N THR A 145 -2.42 3.22 -3.09
CA THR A 145 -3.82 3.55 -3.46
C THR A 145 -4.38 2.53 -4.44
N GLN A 146 -3.62 2.15 -5.47
CA GLN A 146 -4.06 1.17 -6.46
C GLN A 146 -4.29 -0.21 -5.85
N ARG A 147 -3.37 -0.68 -5.00
CA ARG A 147 -3.49 -1.96 -4.30
C ARG A 147 -4.73 -2.01 -3.41
N VAL A 148 -4.98 -0.94 -2.67
CA VAL A 148 -6.16 -0.82 -1.80
C VAL A 148 -7.45 -0.82 -2.62
N ILE A 149 -7.50 -0.06 -3.72
CA ILE A 149 -8.68 -0.10 -4.62
C ILE A 149 -8.90 -1.52 -5.16
N GLN A 150 -7.83 -2.20 -5.61
CA GLN A 150 -7.93 -3.56 -6.13
C GLN A 150 -8.51 -4.54 -5.10
N ILE A 151 -8.04 -4.51 -3.85
CA ILE A 151 -8.55 -5.43 -2.82
C ILE A 151 -9.99 -5.09 -2.42
N LEU A 152 -10.33 -3.80 -2.31
CA LEU A 152 -11.70 -3.38 -2.00
C LEU A 152 -12.67 -3.81 -3.11
N MET A 153 -12.26 -3.73 -4.38
CA MET A 153 -13.06 -4.23 -5.50
C MET A 153 -13.26 -5.75 -5.46
N LYS A 154 -12.28 -6.53 -4.98
CA LYS A 154 -12.45 -7.98 -4.75
C LYS A 154 -13.45 -8.26 -3.63
N LEU A 155 -13.50 -7.41 -2.61
CA LEU A 155 -14.43 -7.54 -1.47
C LEU A 155 -15.85 -7.05 -1.79
N LYS A 156 -16.02 -6.23 -2.84
CA LYS A 156 -17.30 -5.60 -3.22
C LYS A 156 -18.49 -6.56 -3.13
N HIS A 157 -18.39 -7.74 -3.74
CA HIS A 157 -19.51 -8.67 -3.83
C HIS A 157 -19.95 -9.26 -2.48
N LYS A 158 -19.08 -9.22 -1.46
CA LYS A 158 -19.39 -9.71 -0.11
C LYS A 158 -20.08 -8.65 0.76
N VAL A 159 -19.87 -7.38 0.44
CA VAL A 159 -20.23 -6.25 1.32
C VAL A 159 -21.30 -5.35 0.71
N ILE A 160 -21.29 -5.20 -0.62
CA ILE A 160 -22.27 -4.38 -1.35
C ILE A 160 -23.35 -5.30 -1.92
N VAL A 161 -24.49 -5.33 -1.24
CA VAL A 161 -25.70 -6.04 -1.66
C VAL A 161 -26.79 -5.01 -1.83
N TRP A 162 -27.59 -5.12 -2.90
CA TRP A 162 -28.78 -4.30 -3.04
C TRP A 162 -29.82 -4.76 -2.00
N PRO A 163 -30.45 -3.83 -1.25
CA PRO A 163 -31.47 -4.19 -0.28
C PRO A 163 -32.63 -4.92 -0.96
N THR A 164 -33.17 -5.93 -0.28
CA THR A 164 -34.38 -6.64 -0.73
C THR A 164 -35.59 -5.71 -0.71
N ILE A 165 -36.70 -6.10 -1.36
CA ILE A 165 -37.96 -5.32 -1.34
C ILE A 165 -38.44 -5.07 0.10
N GLU A 166 -38.25 -6.04 0.99
CA GLU A 166 -38.60 -5.93 2.40
C GLU A 166 -37.72 -4.89 3.12
N GLN A 167 -36.40 -4.96 2.91
CA GLN A 167 -35.45 -3.99 3.46
C GLN A 167 -35.68 -2.59 2.90
N GLN A 168 -36.01 -2.46 1.61
CA GLN A 168 -36.36 -1.19 0.99
C GLN A 168 -37.62 -0.59 1.62
N ARG A 169 -38.64 -1.41 1.90
CA ARG A 169 -39.86 -0.95 2.58
C ARG A 169 -39.56 -0.47 4.01
N GLU A 170 -38.79 -1.24 4.77
CA GLU A 170 -38.37 -0.86 6.13
C GLU A 170 -37.58 0.45 6.11
N MET A 171 -36.58 0.56 5.24
CA MET A 171 -35.81 1.79 5.09
C MET A 171 -36.72 2.96 4.66
N SER A 172 -37.74 2.74 3.83
CA SER A 172 -38.68 3.79 3.37
C SER A 172 -39.55 4.29 4.51
N GLN A 173 -39.97 3.40 5.41
CA GLN A 173 -40.68 3.76 6.64
C GLN A 173 -39.79 4.60 7.58
N VAL A 174 -38.52 4.22 7.75
CA VAL A 174 -37.55 4.99 8.54
C VAL A 174 -37.34 6.38 7.92
N MET A 175 -37.09 6.47 6.62
CA MET A 175 -36.92 7.75 5.92
C MET A 175 -38.17 8.63 6.03
N GLN A 176 -39.36 8.05 5.96
CA GLN A 176 -40.62 8.78 6.16
C GLN A 176 -40.72 9.34 7.59
N ALA A 177 -40.35 8.57 8.60
CA ALA A 177 -40.34 9.03 10.00
C ALA A 177 -39.33 10.18 10.24
N GLU A 178 -38.20 10.15 9.54
CA GLU A 178 -37.17 11.21 9.55
C GLU A 178 -37.53 12.42 8.67
N GLY A 179 -38.71 12.43 8.02
CA GLY A 179 -39.21 13.56 7.22
C GLY A 179 -38.85 13.54 5.73
N PHE A 180 -38.42 12.39 5.20
CA PHE A 180 -38.08 12.18 3.79
C PHE A 180 -39.05 11.17 3.12
N PRO A 181 -40.34 11.52 2.95
CA PRO A 181 -41.31 10.63 2.34
C PRO A 181 -41.01 10.37 0.86
N GLY A 182 -41.10 9.12 0.43
CA GLY A 182 -40.84 8.71 -0.96
C GLY A 182 -39.35 8.52 -1.31
N CYS A 183 -38.45 8.68 -0.35
CA CYS A 183 -37.06 8.25 -0.53
C CYS A 183 -36.93 6.75 -0.28
N ILE A 184 -36.72 5.98 -1.36
CA ILE A 184 -35.96 4.71 -1.53
C ILE A 184 -36.28 4.06 -2.87
#